data_AF-A0A8J7E287-F1
#
_entry.id   AF-A0A8J7E287-F1
#
_cell.length_a   1.000
_cell.length_b   1.000
_cell.length_c   1.000
_cell.angle_alpha   90.00
_cell.angle_beta   90.00
_cell.angle_gamma   90.00
#
_symmetry.space_group_name_H-M   'P 1'
#
loop_
_entity.id
_entity.type
_entity.pdbx_description
1 polymer ?
#
loop_
_entity_poly.entity_id
_entity_poly.type
_entity_poly.pdbx_seq_one_letter_code
_entity_poly.pdbx_strand_id
1 'polypeptide(L)' 'MEPEEFLEYWVVTYDELAELCGRSKSTVAHWFSQGEHRREPSEADKRRLAEVHALWSQFENEPAHLREIWERKRKRKRD' A
#
# COMPACT_ATOMS: atom_id res chain seq x y z
N MET A 1 4.62 5.17 8.07
CA MET A 1 4.39 6.00 6.88
C MET A 1 3.07 6.69 7.08
N GLU A 2 3.04 8.01 6.95
CA GLU A 2 1.78 8.76 7.09
C GLU A 2 0.89 8.54 5.86
N PRO A 3 -0.45 8.54 5.99
CA PRO A 3 -1.35 8.39 4.85
C PRO A 3 -1.14 9.43 3.76
N GLU A 4 -0.88 10.68 4.12
CA GLU A 4 -0.59 11.76 3.17
C GLU A 4 0.67 11.45 2.35
N GLU A 5 1.74 11.03 3.01
CA GLU A 5 2.98 10.60 2.36
C GLU A 5 2.72 9.39 1.43
N PHE A 6 1.92 8.41 1.87
CA PHE A 6 1.59 7.25 1.05
C PHE A 6 0.89 7.62 -0.27
N LEU A 7 -0.02 8.60 -0.23
CA LEU A 7 -0.74 9.08 -1.41
C LEU A 7 0.14 9.90 -2.37
N GLU A 8 1.30 10.39 -1.94
CA GLU A 8 2.28 11.04 -2.82
C GLU A 8 3.02 10.02 -3.70
N TYR A 9 3.30 8.83 -3.17
CA TYR A 9 3.95 7.75 -3.93
C TYR A 9 2.97 6.93 -4.76
N TRP A 10 1.77 6.69 -4.22
CA TRP A 10 0.84 5.72 -4.78
C TRP A 10 -0.52 6.36 -5.05
N VAL A 11 -0.94 6.34 -6.32
CA VAL A 11 -2.27 6.80 -6.73
C VAL A 11 -3.30 5.74 -6.34
N VAL A 12 -3.84 5.85 -5.12
CA VAL A 12 -4.92 4.98 -4.62
C VAL A 12 -6.11 5.81 -4.14
N THR A 13 -7.30 5.22 -4.24
CA THR A 13 -8.55 5.79 -3.73
C THR A 13 -8.69 5.57 -2.22
N TYR A 14 -9.62 6.29 -1.57
CA TYR A 14 -9.91 6.05 -0.16
C TYR A 14 -10.51 4.67 0.12
N ASP A 15 -11.16 4.04 -0.88
CA ASP A 15 -11.67 2.68 -0.74
C ASP A 15 -10.52 1.66 -0.71
N GLU A 16 -9.55 1.79 -1.63
CA GLU A 16 -8.36 0.94 -1.66
C GLU A 16 -7.49 1.17 -0.41
N LEU A 17 -7.30 2.42 0.00
CA LEU A 17 -6.56 2.74 1.23
C LEU A 17 -7.24 2.11 2.47
N ALA A 18 -8.57 2.10 2.51
CA ALA A 18 -9.33 1.45 3.56
C ALA A 18 -9.14 -0.08 3.54
N GLU A 19 -9.17 -0.70 2.36
CA GLU A 19 -8.90 -2.13 2.19
C GLU A 19 -7.49 -2.51 2.66
N LEU A 20 -6.47 -1.74 2.26
CA LEU A 20 -5.08 -1.96 2.65
C LEU A 20 -4.90 -1.95 4.18
N CYS A 21 -5.57 -1.03 4.86
CA CYS A 21 -5.51 -0.87 6.32
C CYS A 21 -6.57 -1.68 7.10
N GLY A 22 -7.49 -2.39 6.43
CA GLY A 22 -8.59 -3.09 7.10
C GLY A 22 -9.55 -2.15 7.83
N ARG A 23 -9.80 -0.96 7.27
CA ARG A 23 -10.66 0.10 7.83
C ARG A 23 -11.90 0.33 6.96
N SER A 24 -12.81 1.15 7.45
CA SER A 24 -13.90 1.67 6.62
C SER A 24 -13.45 2.91 5.86
N LYS A 25 -14.02 3.14 4.66
CA LYS A 25 -13.82 4.37 3.89
C LYS A 25 -14.06 5.63 4.72
N SER A 26 -15.11 5.63 5.56
CA SER A 26 -15.41 6.77 6.44
C SER A 26 -14.29 7.03 7.44
N THR A 27 -13.68 5.98 8.01
CA THR A 27 -12.52 6.13 8.92
C THR A 27 -11.35 6.78 8.19
N VAL A 28 -11.06 6.32 6.97
CA VAL A 28 -10.01 6.90 6.14
C VAL A 28 -10.31 8.35 5.78
N ALA A 29 -11.55 8.69 5.41
CA ALA A 29 -11.94 10.07 5.14
C ALA A 29 -11.73 10.99 6.37
N HIS A 30 -11.93 10.48 7.58
CA HIS A 30 -11.64 11.22 8.82
C HIS A 30 -10.14 11.51 9.01
N TRP A 31 -9.23 10.69 8.46
CA TRP A 31 -7.79 10.97 8.50
C TRP A 31 -7.42 12.26 7.79
N PHE A 32 -8.08 12.53 6.66
CA PHE A 32 -7.82 13.71 5.82
C PHE A 32 -8.75 14.89 6.11
N SER A 33 -9.74 14.72 6.98
CA SER A 33 -10.64 15.80 7.37
C SER A 33 -9.94 16.86 8.22
N GLN A 34 -10.50 18.07 8.25
CA GLN A 34 -9.97 19.21 9.01
C GLN A 34 -10.83 19.47 10.26
N GLY A 35 -10.23 20.03 11.32
CA GLY A 35 -10.93 20.43 12.54
C GLY A 35 -11.36 19.27 13.44
N GLU A 36 -12.50 19.41 14.11
CA GLU A 36 -12.97 18.50 15.17
C GLU A 36 -13.27 17.07 14.70
N HIS A 37 -13.41 16.85 13.38
CA HIS A 37 -13.65 15.53 12.81
C HIS A 37 -12.37 14.81 12.39
N ARG A 38 -11.21 15.47 12.48
CA ARG A 38 -9.91 14.88 12.15
C ARG A 38 -9.59 13.78 13.14
N ARG A 39 -9.20 12.62 12.61
CA ARG A 39 -8.70 11.49 13.41
C ARG A 39 -7.32 11.11 12.92
N GLU A 40 -6.42 10.83 13.83
CA GLU A 40 -5.11 10.33 13.43
C GLU A 40 -5.19 8.82 13.11
N PRO A 41 -4.51 8.35 12.05
CA PRO A 41 -4.33 6.93 11.80
C PRO A 41 -3.57 6.30 12.98
N SER A 42 -3.93 5.08 13.34
CA SER A 42 -3.20 4.38 14.41
C SER A 42 -1.81 3.95 13.94
N GLU A 43 -0.90 3.71 14.87
CA GLU A 43 0.44 3.18 14.54
C GLU A 43 0.38 1.84 13.78
N ALA A 44 -0.66 1.04 13.98
CA ALA A 44 -0.88 -0.17 13.20
C ALA A 44 -1.20 0.15 11.73
N ASP A 45 -2.00 1.19 11.47
CA ASP A 45 -2.33 1.64 10.11
C ASP A 45 -1.08 2.20 9.42
N LYS A 46 -0.31 3.06 10.11
CA LYS A 46 0.94 3.64 9.57
C LYS A 46 2.00 2.58 9.26
N ARG A 47 2.11 1.54 10.08
CA ARG A 47 3.00 0.40 9.84
C ARG A 47 2.53 -0.40 8.63
N ARG A 48 1.23 -0.66 8.52
CA ARG A 48 0.66 -1.36 7.37
C ARG A 48 0.94 -0.62 6.06
N LEU A 49 0.80 0.70 6.04
CA LEU A 49 1.16 1.52 4.88
C LEU A 49 2.65 1.44 4.55
N ALA A 50 3.52 1.47 5.57
CA ALA A 50 4.97 1.33 5.36
C ALA A 50 5.34 -0.03 4.77
N GLU A 51 4.71 -1.12 5.24
CA GLU A 51 4.90 -2.47 4.69
C GLU A 51 4.48 -2.55 3.22
N VAL A 52 3.29 -2.02 2.89
CA VAL A 52 2.78 -2.00 1.52
C VAL A 52 3.68 -1.16 0.62
N HIS A 53 4.09 0.03 1.06
CA HIS A 53 5.02 0.87 0.32
C HIS A 53 6.35 0.17 0.07
N ALA A 54 6.93 -0.49 1.08
CA ALA A 54 8.18 -1.23 0.90
C ALA A 54 8.05 -2.35 -0.14
N LEU A 55 6.94 -3.11 -0.10
CA LEU A 55 6.69 -4.18 -1.07
C LEU A 55 6.50 -3.64 -2.49
N TRP A 56 5.69 -2.60 -2.67
CA TRP A 56 5.42 -2.03 -4.00
C TRP A 56 6.65 -1.35 -4.58
N SER A 57 7.41 -0.62 -3.77
CA SER A 57 8.70 -0.05 -4.17
C SER A 57 9.69 -1.12 -4.62
N GLN A 58 9.71 -2.29 -3.96
CA GLN A 58 10.53 -3.42 -4.42
C GLN A 58 10.06 -3.97 -5.77
N PHE A 59 8.75 -4.05 -6.01
CA PHE A 59 8.21 -4.55 -7.28
C PHE A 59 8.45 -3.60 -8.45
N GLU A 60 8.40 -2.29 -8.23
CA GLU A 60 8.73 -1.29 -9.26
C GLU A 60 10.21 -1.29 -9.61
N ASN A 61 11.08 -1.46 -8.61
CA ASN A 61 12.53 -1.46 -8.79
C ASN A 61 13.11 -2.84 -9.12
N GLU A 62 12.26 -3.86 -9.26
CA GLU A 62 12.72 -5.22 -9.56
C GLU A 62 13.36 -5.27 -10.96
N PRO A 63 14.61 -5.75 -11.10
CA PRO A 63 15.24 -5.90 -12.40
C PRO A 63 14.45 -6.86 -13.31
N ALA A 64 14.06 -6.40 -14.50
CA ALA A 64 13.25 -7.18 -15.44
C ALA A 64 13.80 -8.59 -15.73
N HIS A 65 15.13 -8.74 -15.82
CA HIS A 65 15.76 -10.03 -16.06
C HIS A 65 15.50 -11.07 -14.95
N LEU A 66 15.34 -10.63 -13.68
CA LEU A 66 15.02 -11.54 -12.57
C LEU A 66 13.58 -12.04 -12.68
N ARG A 67 12.65 -11.17 -13.10
CA ARG A 67 11.24 -11.53 -13.36
C ARG A 67 11.13 -12.59 -14.45
N GLU A 68 11.85 -12.42 -15.57
CA GLU A 68 11.91 -13.41 -16.65
C GLU A 68 12.48 -14.76 -16.20
N ILE A 69 13.55 -14.75 -15.39
CA ILE A 69 14.10 -15.99 -14.81
C ILE A 69 13.07 -16.68 -13.91
N TRP A 70 12.37 -15.91 -13.08
CA TRP A 70 11.35 -16.43 -12.17
C TRP A 70 10.17 -17.06 -12.92
N GLU A 71 9.65 -16.40 -13.96
CA GLU A 71 8.57 -16.94 -14.79
C GLU A 71 8.96 -18.25 -15.47
N ARG A 72 10.17 -18.33 -16.02
CA ARG A 72 10.70 -19.57 -16.62
C ARG A 72 10.76 -20.70 -15.59
N LYS A 73 11.24 -20.43 -14.37
CA LYS A 73 11.28 -21.42 -13.28
C LYS A 73 9.87 -21.85 -12.84
N ARG A 74 8.93 -20.91 -12.74
CA ARG A 74 7.55 -21.18 -12.32
C ARG A 74 6.83 -22.10 -13.31
N LYS A 75 7.00 -21.90 -14.63
CA LYS A 75 6.41 -22.77 -15.67
C LYS A 75 6.89 -24.21 -15.52
N ARG A 76 8.21 -24.42 -15.37
CA ARG A 76 8.82 -25.77 -15.17
C ARG A 76 8.32 -26.51 -13.93
N LYS A 77 7.88 -25.81 -12.89
CA LYS A 77 7.36 -26.44 -11.66
C LYS A 77 5.92 -26.96 -11.85
N ARG A 78 5.20 -26.45 -12.86
CA ARG A 78 3.80 -26.78 -13.10
C ARG A 78 3.63 -27.95 -14.08
N ASP A 79 4.65 -28.24 -14.88
CA ASP A 79 4.76 -29.40 -15.77
C ASP A 79 5.33 -30.60 -15.02
#